data_AF-A0AAI9TTC3-F1
#
_entry.id   AF-A0AAI9TTC3-F1
#
_cell.length_a   1.000
_cell.length_b   1.000
_cell.length_c   1.000
_cell.angle_alpha   90.00
_cell.angle_beta   90.00
_cell.angle_gamma   90.00
#
_symmetry.space_group_name_H-M   'P 1'
#
loop_
_entity.id
_entity.type
_entity.pdbx_description
1 polymer ?
#
loop_
_entity_poly.entity_id
_entity_poly.type
_entity_poly.pdbx_seq_one_letter_code
_entity_poly.pdbx_strand_id
1 'polypeptide(L)'
;MATAESEAKRQRKRSDYGFHQVHQTRWFDNDMYAHLNNAVYTHLFDTIANTYLIQHCGMDPFSVNNPTPAPTHGQPSNFPSPPNLAAGADQIGLIVSTHADFFASVRFPDLLEVGLRVNRLSKSSVTWEVGIFRKGEEDVKMVGTYTHVFVLRETMRVGKTGMEERTRQGLEKLLVKAEAKL
;
A
#
# COMPACT_ATOMS: atom_id res chain seq x y z
N MET A 1 -25.24 -14.41 -0.78
CA MET A 1 -25.33 -13.82 0.57
C MET A 1 -23.98 -13.25 0.93
N ALA A 2 -23.92 -12.12 1.65
CA ALA A 2 -22.65 -11.61 2.15
C ALA A 2 -22.06 -12.61 3.16
N THR A 3 -20.74 -12.85 3.10
CA THR A 3 -20.07 -13.67 4.12
C THR A 3 -19.93 -12.85 5.40
N ALA A 4 -19.84 -13.52 6.55
CA ALA A 4 -19.57 -12.86 7.83
C ALA A 4 -18.31 -11.97 7.79
N GLU A 5 -17.30 -12.37 6.99
CA GLU A 5 -16.10 -11.57 6.75
C GLU A 5 -16.41 -10.27 5.99
N SER A 6 -17.23 -10.33 4.94
CA SER A 6 -17.64 -9.15 4.17
C SER A 6 -18.47 -8.18 5.01
N GLU A 7 -19.32 -8.68 5.90
CA GLU A 7 -20.07 -7.85 6.86
C GLU A 7 -19.15 -7.17 7.87
N ALA A 8 -18.16 -7.87 8.41
CA ALA A 8 -17.15 -7.27 9.29
C ALA A 8 -16.32 -6.19 8.56
N LYS A 9 -16.00 -6.39 7.27
CA LYS A 9 -15.33 -5.37 6.45
C LYS A 9 -16.20 -4.15 6.18
N ARG A 10 -17.51 -4.31 6.02
CA ARG A 10 -18.45 -3.19 5.85
C ARG A 10 -18.46 -2.25 7.06
N GLN A 11 -18.11 -2.74 8.24
CA GLN A 11 -18.07 -1.96 9.48
C GLN A 11 -16.77 -1.17 9.67
N ARG A 12 -15.79 -1.30 8.77
CA ARG A 12 -14.51 -0.58 8.86
C ARG A 12 -14.74 0.93 8.89
N LYS A 13 -13.96 1.59 9.74
CA LYS A 13 -13.93 3.04 9.89
C LYS A 13 -12.58 3.58 9.46
N ARG A 14 -12.56 4.88 9.15
CA ARG A 14 -11.35 5.61 8.75
C ARG A 14 -10.23 5.47 9.79
N SER A 15 -10.59 5.44 11.08
CA SER A 15 -9.67 5.26 12.21
C SER A 15 -9.01 3.88 12.30
N ASP A 16 -9.52 2.87 11.58
CA ASP A 16 -8.98 1.50 11.63
C ASP A 16 -7.70 1.34 10.79
N TYR A 17 -7.28 2.40 10.09
CA TYR A 17 -6.13 2.44 9.19
C TYR A 17 -5.07 3.37 9.78
N GLY A 18 -3.79 2.97 9.69
CA GLY A 18 -2.68 3.69 10.33
C GLY A 18 -1.97 4.69 9.41
N PHE A 19 -2.24 4.63 8.09
CA PHE A 19 -1.67 5.52 7.10
C PHE A 19 -2.75 5.92 6.09
N HIS A 20 -2.76 7.19 5.68
CA HIS A 20 -3.79 7.72 4.80
C HIS A 20 -3.20 8.56 3.68
N GLN A 21 -3.85 8.52 2.53
CA GLN A 21 -3.55 9.38 1.39
C GLN A 21 -4.84 9.90 0.77
N VAL A 22 -4.83 11.16 0.35
CA VAL A 22 -5.96 11.75 -0.37
C VAL A 22 -5.78 11.50 -1.87
N HIS A 23 -6.85 11.12 -2.54
CA HIS A 23 -6.90 10.95 -3.99
C HIS A 23 -8.03 11.79 -4.59
N GLN A 24 -7.67 12.74 -5.45
CA GLN A 24 -8.63 13.49 -6.25
C GLN A 24 -9.03 12.66 -7.47
N THR A 25 -10.31 12.28 -7.55
CA THR A 25 -10.85 11.61 -8.73
C THR A 25 -10.79 12.50 -9.96
N ARG A 26 -10.68 11.87 -11.12
CA ARG A 26 -10.63 12.46 -12.46
C ARG A 26 -11.85 12.05 -13.25
N TRP A 27 -12.19 12.83 -14.26
CA TRP A 27 -13.30 12.51 -15.18
C TRP A 27 -13.21 11.09 -15.75
N PHE A 28 -12.00 10.67 -16.14
CA PHE A 28 -11.73 9.35 -16.72
C PHE A 28 -11.89 8.19 -15.74
N ASP A 29 -11.92 8.46 -14.43
CA ASP A 29 -12.07 7.39 -13.45
C ASP A 29 -13.50 6.85 -13.40
N ASN A 30 -14.48 7.62 -13.91
CA ASN A 30 -15.85 7.14 -14.05
C ASN A 30 -15.99 6.23 -15.27
N ASP A 31 -16.72 5.13 -15.11
CA ASP A 31 -17.19 4.30 -16.23
C ASP A 31 -18.52 4.79 -16.81
N MET A 32 -19.07 4.02 -17.76
CA MET A 32 -20.34 4.33 -18.44
C MET A 32 -21.56 4.34 -17.50
N TYR A 33 -21.43 3.81 -16.29
CA TYR A 33 -22.48 3.80 -15.26
C TYR A 33 -22.35 4.98 -14.29
N ALA A 34 -21.47 5.95 -14.58
CA ALA A 34 -21.23 7.16 -13.78
C ALA A 34 -20.72 6.89 -12.35
N HIS A 35 -20.05 5.75 -12.17
CA HIS A 35 -19.35 5.36 -10.94
C HIS A 35 -17.86 5.17 -11.21
N LEU A 36 -17.06 5.24 -10.16
CA LEU A 36 -15.64 4.92 -10.25
C LEU A 36 -15.47 3.48 -10.76
N ASN A 37 -14.75 3.31 -11.86
CA ASN A 37 -14.50 2.01 -12.45
C ASN A 37 -13.74 1.10 -11.47
N ASN A 38 -14.09 -0.19 -11.44
CA ASN A 38 -13.49 -1.15 -10.51
C ASN A 38 -11.96 -1.27 -10.61
N ALA A 39 -11.36 -1.06 -11.80
CA ALA A 39 -9.93 -1.13 -12.02
C ALA A 39 -9.18 0.10 -11.46
N VAL A 40 -9.85 1.24 -11.28
CA VAL A 40 -9.21 2.44 -10.69
C VAL A 40 -8.84 2.14 -9.24
N TYR A 41 -9.66 1.39 -8.52
CA TYR A 41 -9.38 1.06 -7.13
C TYR A 41 -8.10 0.26 -6.93
N THR A 42 -7.76 -0.66 -7.83
CA THR A 42 -6.49 -1.41 -7.73
C THR A 42 -5.28 -0.53 -7.97
N HIS A 43 -5.41 0.53 -8.80
CA HIS A 43 -4.37 1.55 -8.91
C HIS A 43 -4.19 2.34 -7.60
N LEU A 44 -5.29 2.63 -6.88
CA LEU A 44 -5.22 3.28 -5.56
C LEU A 44 -4.49 2.42 -4.54
N PHE A 45 -4.71 1.10 -4.57
CA PHE A 45 -4.00 0.14 -3.71
C PHE A 45 -2.50 0.22 -3.93
N ASP A 46 -2.08 0.10 -5.19
CA ASP A 46 -0.67 0.09 -5.56
C ASP A 46 -0.01 1.43 -5.21
N THR A 47 -0.71 2.54 -5.46
CA THR A 47 -0.22 3.88 -5.12
C THR A 47 0.06 4.04 -3.62
N ILE A 48 -0.90 3.69 -2.75
CA ILE A 48 -0.74 3.92 -1.31
C ILE A 48 0.30 2.98 -0.68
N ALA A 49 0.35 1.69 -1.07
CA ALA A 49 1.38 0.79 -0.55
C ALA A 49 2.77 1.19 -1.01
N ASN A 50 2.97 1.50 -2.29
CA ASN A 50 4.30 1.89 -2.76
C ASN A 50 4.74 3.23 -2.14
N THR A 51 3.81 4.18 -1.96
CA THR A 51 4.10 5.42 -1.22
C THR A 51 4.61 5.09 0.19
N TYR A 52 3.92 4.20 0.91
CA TYR A 52 4.33 3.80 2.25
C TYR A 52 5.68 3.07 2.25
N LEU A 53 5.89 2.14 1.32
CA LEU A 53 7.14 1.38 1.20
C LEU A 53 8.35 2.29 0.94
N ILE A 54 8.20 3.30 0.07
CA ILE A 54 9.26 4.26 -0.22
C ILE A 54 9.54 5.14 1.00
N GLN A 55 8.50 5.69 1.62
CA GLN A 55 8.65 6.67 2.69
C GLN A 55 9.06 6.07 4.04
N HIS A 56 8.59 4.86 4.36
CA HIS A 56 8.69 4.27 5.70
C HIS A 56 9.46 2.95 5.75
N CYS A 57 9.60 2.23 4.63
CA CYS A 57 10.29 0.94 4.57
C CYS A 57 11.67 1.01 3.89
N GLY A 58 12.04 2.14 3.29
CA GLY A 58 13.33 2.32 2.63
C GLY A 58 13.45 1.58 1.29
N MET A 59 12.32 1.29 0.64
CA MET A 59 12.32 0.71 -0.69
C MET A 59 12.62 1.78 -1.74
N ASP A 60 13.53 1.48 -2.66
CA ASP A 60 13.81 2.33 -3.82
C ASP A 60 13.52 1.56 -5.13
N PRO A 61 12.47 1.92 -5.87
CA PRO A 61 12.16 1.27 -7.14
C PRO A 61 13.19 1.57 -8.24
N PHE A 62 14.01 2.62 -8.11
CA PHE A 62 14.98 3.07 -9.11
C PHE A 62 16.43 2.69 -8.77
N SER A 63 16.64 1.87 -7.73
CA SER A 63 17.96 1.44 -7.25
C SER A 63 18.90 0.93 -8.36
N VAL A 64 18.34 0.27 -9.39
CA VAL A 64 19.08 -0.28 -10.53
C VAL A 64 19.55 0.77 -11.54
N ASN A 65 18.81 1.87 -11.69
CA ASN A 65 19.11 2.93 -12.66
C ASN A 65 19.94 4.04 -12.05
N ASN A 66 19.99 4.09 -10.72
CA ASN A 66 20.76 5.07 -9.97
C ASN A 66 21.51 4.36 -8.85
N PRO A 67 22.52 3.52 -9.17
CA PRO A 67 23.36 2.92 -8.14
C PRO A 67 23.95 4.06 -7.34
N THR A 68 23.58 4.17 -6.06
CA THR A 68 24.06 5.23 -5.16
C THR A 68 25.58 5.36 -5.37
N PRO A 69 26.07 6.50 -5.88
CA PRO A 69 27.51 6.69 -5.95
C PRO A 69 28.04 6.62 -4.52
N ALA A 70 29.13 5.89 -4.30
CA ALA A 70 29.94 6.07 -3.10
C ALA A 70 30.15 7.59 -2.91
N PRO A 71 30.16 8.12 -1.67
CA PRO A 71 30.05 9.55 -1.42
C PRO A 71 31.17 10.31 -2.13
N THR A 72 30.87 10.85 -3.31
CA THR A 72 31.74 11.73 -4.08
C THR A 72 31.24 13.16 -3.92
N HIS A 73 32.18 14.01 -3.55
CA HIS A 73 31.97 15.41 -3.23
C HIS A 73 31.13 16.16 -4.28
N GLY A 74 30.03 16.77 -3.83
CA GLY A 74 29.62 18.10 -4.29
C GLY A 74 28.76 18.25 -5.55
N GLN A 75 27.78 17.38 -5.83
CA GLN A 75 26.74 17.70 -6.82
C GLN A 75 25.36 17.97 -6.19
N PRO A 76 24.67 19.08 -6.56
CA PRO A 76 23.31 19.35 -6.13
C PRO A 76 22.31 18.62 -7.05
N SER A 77 21.57 17.65 -6.49
CA SER A 77 20.37 17.09 -7.13
C SER A 77 19.14 17.94 -6.77
N ASN A 78 18.37 18.39 -7.77
CA ASN A 78 17.13 19.18 -7.57
C ASN A 78 15.95 18.38 -6.99
N PHE A 79 16.14 17.09 -6.70
CA PHE A 79 15.20 16.29 -5.92
C PHE A 79 15.74 16.13 -4.51
N PRO A 80 14.92 16.27 -3.46
CA PRO A 80 15.34 15.92 -2.11
C PRO A 80 15.70 14.42 -2.12
N SER A 81 16.99 14.13 -2.13
CA SER A 81 17.49 12.77 -1.96
C SER A 81 16.95 12.26 -0.62
N PRO A 82 16.23 11.13 -0.59
CA PRO A 82 15.77 10.56 0.68
C PRO A 82 17.00 10.35 1.57
N PRO A 83 16.94 10.74 2.86
CA PRO A 83 18.08 10.67 3.75
C PRO A 83 18.54 9.21 3.88
N ASN A 84 19.77 8.93 3.41
CA ASN A 84 20.50 7.67 3.57
C ASN A 84 19.61 6.41 3.44
N LEU A 85 19.35 5.99 2.20
CA LEU A 85 18.99 4.61 1.92
C LEU A 85 20.23 3.74 2.16
N ALA A 86 20.37 3.24 3.40
CA ALA A 86 21.33 2.18 3.69
C ALA A 86 21.12 1.04 2.68
N ALA A 87 22.23 0.50 2.14
CA ALA A 87 22.21 -0.59 1.17
C ALA A 87 21.56 -1.84 1.77
N GLY A 88 20.23 -1.93 1.66
CA GLY A 88 19.47 -3.16 1.87
C GLY A 88 19.66 -4.10 0.69
N ALA A 89 19.28 -5.37 0.87
CA ALA A 89 19.21 -6.30 -0.25
C ALA A 89 18.25 -5.73 -1.32
N ASP A 90 18.66 -5.74 -2.59
CA ASP A 90 17.82 -5.27 -3.71
C ASP A 90 16.60 -6.19 -3.87
N GLN A 91 15.52 -5.81 -3.18
CA GLN A 91 14.26 -6.53 -3.11
C GLN A 91 13.14 -5.75 -3.77
N ILE A 92 12.24 -6.49 -4.43
CA ILE A 92 10.99 -5.97 -4.97
C ILE A 92 9.80 -6.70 -4.37
N GLY A 93 8.67 -6.01 -4.25
CA GLY A 93 7.40 -6.61 -3.87
C GLY A 93 6.61 -7.06 -5.11
N LEU A 94 6.26 -8.33 -5.20
CA LEU A 94 5.35 -8.85 -6.23
C LEU A 94 3.95 -9.03 -5.66
N ILE A 95 2.93 -8.50 -6.34
CA ILE A 95 1.53 -8.77 -5.99
C ILE A 95 1.17 -10.20 -6.43
N VAL A 96 0.79 -11.04 -5.48
CA VAL A 96 0.42 -12.45 -5.73
C VAL A 96 -1.06 -12.76 -5.53
N SER A 97 -1.81 -11.83 -4.92
CA SER A 97 -3.24 -11.96 -4.67
C SER A 97 -3.84 -10.58 -4.42
N THR A 98 -5.02 -10.34 -4.96
CA THR A 98 -5.83 -9.12 -4.76
C THR A 98 -7.30 -9.50 -4.68
N HIS A 99 -8.01 -8.91 -3.73
CA HIS A 99 -9.45 -9.06 -3.51
C HIS A 99 -10.04 -7.70 -3.12
N ALA A 100 -11.32 -7.45 -3.44
CA ALA A 100 -12.03 -6.25 -3.05
C ALA A 100 -13.51 -6.51 -2.79
N ASP A 101 -14.02 -5.96 -1.69
CA ASP A 101 -15.42 -5.96 -1.30
C ASP A 101 -15.99 -4.54 -1.45
N PHE A 102 -16.96 -4.35 -2.35
CA PHE A 102 -17.57 -3.06 -2.64
C PHE A 102 -18.89 -2.88 -1.86
N PHE A 103 -19.00 -1.79 -1.09
CA PHE A 103 -20.13 -1.54 -0.20
C PHE A 103 -21.00 -0.35 -0.62
N ALA A 104 -20.41 0.65 -1.26
CA ALA A 104 -21.09 1.83 -1.80
C ALA A 104 -20.27 2.48 -2.93
N SER A 105 -20.94 3.14 -3.87
CA SER A 105 -20.27 3.79 -5.00
C SER A 105 -19.69 5.16 -4.63
N VAL A 106 -18.54 5.49 -5.23
CA VAL A 106 -18.00 6.86 -5.34
C VAL A 106 -17.86 7.22 -6.82
N ARG A 107 -17.66 8.50 -7.12
CA ARG A 107 -17.56 8.99 -8.51
C ARG A 107 -16.81 10.31 -8.58
N PHE A 108 -16.32 10.68 -9.74
CA PHE A 108 -15.91 12.05 -10.01
C PHE A 108 -17.06 13.05 -9.73
N PRO A 109 -16.80 14.21 -9.07
CA PRO A 109 -15.52 14.75 -8.64
C PRO A 109 -15.15 14.50 -7.16
N ASP A 110 -15.66 13.41 -6.56
CA ASP A 110 -15.42 13.08 -5.15
C ASP A 110 -13.93 13.12 -4.80
N LEU A 111 -13.63 13.69 -3.64
CA LEU A 111 -12.30 13.60 -3.04
C LEU A 111 -12.28 12.34 -2.16
N LEU A 112 -11.38 11.41 -2.44
CA LEU A 112 -11.29 10.14 -1.71
C LEU A 112 -10.21 10.23 -0.65
N GLU A 113 -10.44 9.56 0.47
CA GLU A 113 -9.41 9.22 1.44
C GLU A 113 -9.16 7.71 1.36
N VAL A 114 -7.90 7.34 1.16
CA VAL A 114 -7.43 5.95 1.04
C VAL A 114 -6.69 5.64 2.33
N GLY A 115 -7.17 4.65 3.09
CA GLY A 115 -6.51 4.18 4.31
C GLY A 115 -5.75 2.88 4.04
N LEU A 116 -4.56 2.72 4.65
CA LEU A 116 -3.72 1.53 4.55
C LEU A 116 -3.40 0.97 5.93
N ARG A 117 -3.44 -0.35 6.04
CA ARG A 117 -2.95 -1.11 7.20
C ARG A 117 -2.39 -2.47 6.77
N VAL A 118 -1.71 -3.15 7.69
CA VAL A 118 -1.20 -4.51 7.49
C VAL A 118 -2.03 -5.49 8.32
N ASN A 119 -2.72 -6.41 7.66
CA ASN A 119 -3.48 -7.47 8.33
C ASN A 119 -2.59 -8.66 8.73
N ARG A 120 -1.57 -8.96 7.92
CA ARG A 120 -0.65 -10.07 8.18
C ARG A 120 0.75 -9.73 7.69
N LEU A 121 1.74 -9.99 8.54
CA LEU A 121 3.16 -9.88 8.20
C LEU A 121 3.83 -11.23 8.43
N SER A 122 4.49 -11.77 7.41
CA SER A 122 5.20 -13.06 7.46
C SER A 122 6.70 -12.86 7.29
N LYS A 123 7.48 -13.95 7.09
CA LYS A 123 8.91 -13.88 6.83
C LYS A 123 9.26 -13.10 5.55
N SER A 124 8.46 -13.27 4.49
CA SER A 124 8.74 -12.74 3.15
C SER A 124 7.53 -12.14 2.46
N SER A 125 6.39 -12.02 3.14
CA SER A 125 5.18 -11.45 2.56
C SER A 125 4.46 -10.55 3.54
N VAL A 126 3.68 -9.64 2.98
CA VAL A 126 2.77 -8.76 3.71
C VAL A 126 1.41 -8.79 3.02
N THR A 127 0.35 -8.96 3.80
CA THR A 127 -1.04 -8.80 3.34
C THR A 127 -1.55 -7.47 3.86
N TRP A 128 -1.79 -6.58 2.92
CA TRP A 128 -2.36 -5.26 3.13
C TRP A 128 -3.88 -5.33 3.23
N GLU A 129 -4.45 -4.36 3.93
CA GLU A 129 -5.85 -3.97 3.74
C GLU A 129 -5.91 -2.49 3.42
N VAL A 130 -6.71 -2.15 2.40
CA VAL A 130 -6.98 -0.77 1.99
C VAL A 130 -8.46 -0.48 2.17
N GLY A 131 -8.78 0.61 2.87
CA GLY A 131 -10.13 1.14 2.97
C GLY A 131 -10.27 2.38 2.09
N ILE A 132 -11.36 2.48 1.33
CA ILE A 132 -11.68 3.68 0.56
C ILE A 132 -12.86 4.40 1.20
N PHE A 133 -12.68 5.69 1.43
CA PHE A 133 -13.67 6.58 2.02
C PHE A 133 -13.89 7.77 1.09
N ARG A 134 -15.11 8.32 1.08
CA ARG A 134 -15.29 9.69 0.58
C ARG A 134 -14.82 10.63 1.68
N LYS A 135 -14.04 11.67 1.33
CA LYS A 135 -13.51 12.63 2.31
C LYS A 135 -14.66 13.25 3.12
N GLY A 136 -14.51 13.24 4.44
CA GLY A 136 -15.53 13.72 5.38
C GLY A 136 -16.54 12.66 5.82
N GLU A 137 -16.48 11.45 5.26
CA GLU A 137 -17.30 10.32 5.67
C GLU A 137 -16.45 9.29 6.42
N GLU A 138 -16.99 8.73 7.50
CA GLU A 138 -16.30 7.70 8.30
C GLU A 138 -16.57 6.27 7.81
N ASP A 139 -17.68 6.07 7.09
CA ASP A 139 -18.10 4.77 6.58
C ASP A 139 -17.34 4.38 5.31
N VAL A 140 -16.77 3.17 5.34
CA VAL A 140 -16.03 2.62 4.21
C VAL A 140 -16.93 2.38 2.98
N LYS A 141 -16.40 2.68 1.81
CA LYS A 141 -17.05 2.47 0.49
C LYS A 141 -16.59 1.17 -0.15
N MET A 142 -15.35 0.80 0.08
CA MET A 142 -14.76 -0.47 -0.35
C MET A 142 -13.60 -0.85 0.55
N VAL A 143 -13.45 -2.15 0.80
CA VAL A 143 -12.27 -2.73 1.45
C VAL A 143 -11.57 -3.68 0.50
N GLY A 144 -10.29 -3.42 0.23
CA GLY A 144 -9.42 -4.25 -0.58
C GLY A 144 -8.38 -4.97 0.27
N THR A 145 -8.01 -6.19 -0.11
CA THR A 145 -6.89 -6.92 0.47
C THR A 145 -5.98 -7.44 -0.62
N TYR A 146 -4.67 -7.21 -0.51
CA TYR A 146 -3.71 -7.72 -1.48
C TYR A 146 -2.38 -8.07 -0.80
N THR A 147 -1.63 -8.98 -1.40
CA THR A 147 -0.41 -9.53 -0.80
C THR A 147 0.80 -9.26 -1.66
N HIS A 148 1.82 -8.62 -1.07
CA HIS A 148 3.16 -8.55 -1.62
C HIS A 148 4.01 -9.71 -1.10
N VAL A 149 4.75 -10.36 -2.00
CA VAL A 149 5.88 -11.24 -1.67
C VAL A 149 7.16 -10.53 -2.05
N PHE A 150 8.05 -10.33 -1.09
CA PHE A 150 9.35 -9.73 -1.32
C PHE A 150 10.34 -10.77 -1.82
N VAL A 151 10.92 -10.49 -2.98
CA VAL A 151 11.89 -11.33 -3.66
C VAL A 151 13.14 -10.53 -3.99
N LEU A 152 14.28 -11.22 -4.10
CA LEU A 152 15.48 -10.63 -4.65
C LEU A 152 15.24 -10.30 -6.12
N ARG A 153 15.53 -9.06 -6.54
CA ARG A 153 15.27 -8.59 -7.90
C ARG A 153 15.98 -9.46 -8.95
N GLU A 154 17.25 -9.80 -8.72
CA GLU A 154 18.07 -10.57 -9.67
C GLU A 154 17.50 -11.96 -9.95
N THR A 155 17.01 -12.64 -8.90
CA THR A 155 16.62 -14.06 -9.00
C THR A 155 15.12 -14.29 -9.04
N MET A 156 14.32 -13.25 -8.75
CA MET A 156 12.86 -13.32 -8.55
C MET A 156 12.44 -14.36 -7.51
N ARG A 157 13.34 -14.73 -6.60
CA ARG A 157 13.12 -15.71 -5.52
C ARG A 157 13.21 -15.04 -4.17
N VAL A 158 12.51 -15.61 -3.19
CA VAL A 158 12.60 -15.19 -1.80
C VAL A 158 14.03 -15.42 -1.29
N GLY A 159 14.65 -14.39 -0.72
CA GLY A 159 15.98 -14.49 -0.11
C GLY A 159 15.97 -15.41 1.10
N LYS A 160 17.12 -16.02 1.43
CA LYS A 160 17.25 -16.96 2.57
C LYS A 160 16.78 -16.35 3.90
N THR A 161 17.08 -15.06 4.10
CA THR A 161 16.72 -14.28 5.30
C THR A 161 15.28 -13.75 5.25
N GLY A 162 14.59 -13.81 4.10
CA GLY A 162 13.27 -13.24 3.91
C GLY A 162 13.33 -11.77 3.52
N MET A 163 12.32 -11.01 3.94
CA MET A 163 12.24 -9.57 3.73
C MET A 163 13.33 -8.84 4.51
N GLU A 164 13.86 -7.77 3.93
CA GLU A 164 14.84 -6.87 4.54
C GLU A 164 14.33 -6.22 5.84
N GLU A 165 15.23 -6.00 6.79
CA GLU A 165 14.89 -5.66 8.18
C GLU A 165 14.27 -4.27 8.30
N ARG A 166 14.79 -3.26 7.60
CA ARG A 166 14.19 -1.92 7.58
C ARG A 166 12.78 -1.97 7.01
N THR A 167 12.58 -2.76 5.96
CA THR A 167 11.25 -2.99 5.37
C THR A 167 10.31 -3.60 6.40
N ARG A 168 10.72 -4.68 7.08
CA ARG A 168 9.93 -5.32 8.15
C ARG A 168 9.55 -4.32 9.24
N GLN A 169 10.51 -3.59 9.80
CA GLN A 169 10.28 -2.60 10.86
C GLN A 169 9.30 -1.49 10.43
N GLY A 170 9.37 -1.07 9.16
CA GLY A 170 8.41 -0.12 8.60
C GLY A 170 6.98 -0.70 8.55
N LEU A 171 6.84 -1.96 8.12
CA LEU A 171 5.53 -2.62 8.02
C LEU A 171 4.91 -2.95 9.38
N GLU A 172 5.72 -3.28 10.39
CA GLU A 172 5.26 -3.56 11.75
C GLU A 172 4.51 -2.38 12.38
N LYS A 173 4.81 -1.15 11.96
CA LYS A 173 4.11 0.05 12.43
C LYS A 173 2.64 0.12 11.98
N LEU A 174 2.31 -0.52 10.86
CA LEU A 174 0.93 -0.63 10.34
C LEU A 174 0.28 -1.97 10.65
N LEU A 175 0.98 -2.88 11.32
CA LEU A 175 0.42 -4.18 11.69
C LEU A 175 -0.71 -3.96 12.69
N VAL A 176 -1.91 -4.40 12.30
CA VAL A 176 -3.07 -4.40 13.19
C VAL A 176 -2.72 -5.30 14.37
N LYS A 177 -2.68 -4.71 15.57
CA LYS A 177 -2.60 -5.50 16.80
C LYS A 177 -3.86 -6.33 16.83
N ALA A 178 -3.73 -7.65 16.99
CA ALA A 178 -4.90 -8.49 17.20
C ALA A 178 -5.65 -7.90 18.39
N GLU A 179 -6.84 -7.32 18.14
CA GLU A 179 -7.75 -7.01 19.22
C GLU A 179 -7.98 -8.32 19.95
N ALA A 180 -7.68 -8.31 21.25
CA ALA A 180 -7.98 -9.42 22.13
C ALA A 180 -9.43 -9.80 21.85
N LYS A 181 -9.64 -11.01 21.33
CA LYS A 181 -10.96 -11.63 21.24
C LYS A 181 -11.60 -11.48 22.62
N LEU A 182 -12.59 -10.59 22.73
CA LEU A 182 -13.57 -10.66 23.81
C LEU A 182 -14.48 -11.86 23.55
#